data_AF-A0A7V8DZQ9-F1
#
_entry.id   AF-A0A7V8DZQ9-F1
#
_cell.length_a   1.000
_cell.length_b   1.000
_cell.length_c   1.000
_cell.angle_alpha   90.00
_cell.angle_beta   90.00
_cell.angle_gamma   90.00
#
_symmetry.space_group_name_H-M   'P 1'
#
loop_
_entity.id
_entity.type
_entity.pdbx_description
1 polymer ?
#
loop_
_entity_poly.entity_id
_entity_poly.type
_entity_poly.pdbx_seq_one_letter_code
_entity_poly.pdbx_strand_id
1 'polypeptide(L)'
;MKIAEIRQKSTDELKTQVKKIYEEHFNLRFRRVTDVIENPQALRELRRELARIHTVVRQREMEEAIKAPAKPAVPAPTNEPVKASAKAEAKAPVKAPARAPAKAKEKKVVAKAAKKDK
;
A
#
# COMPACT_ATOMS: atom_id res chain seq x y z
N MET A 1 13.81 15.42 6.47
CA MET A 1 14.81 15.32 7.56
C MET A 1 16.05 14.50 7.21
N LYS A 2 17.21 14.87 7.81
CA LYS A 2 18.47 14.10 7.72
C LYS A 2 18.46 12.95 8.72
N ILE A 3 19.15 11.85 8.41
CA ILE A 3 19.14 10.62 9.24
C ILE A 3 19.79 10.87 10.62
N ALA A 4 20.80 11.74 10.70
CA ALA A 4 21.46 12.08 11.97
C ALA A 4 20.48 12.63 13.01
N GLU A 5 19.58 13.52 12.60
CA GLU A 5 18.56 14.13 13.46
C GLU A 5 17.54 13.09 13.97
N ILE A 6 17.22 12.08 13.14
CA ILE A 6 16.29 11.01 13.51
C ILE A 6 16.90 10.10 14.58
N ARG A 7 18.22 9.84 14.50
CA ARG A 7 18.93 8.98 15.46
C ARG A 7 19.10 9.62 16.84
N GLN A 8 19.19 10.95 16.91
CA GLN A 8 19.34 11.70 18.16
C GLN A 8 18.05 11.75 18.99
N LYS A 9 16.88 11.59 18.36
CA LYS A 9 15.57 11.65 19.03
C LYS A 9 15.26 10.39 19.82
N SER A 10 14.48 10.56 20.90
CA SER A 10 13.97 9.45 21.70
C SER A 10 12.93 8.63 20.93
N THR A 11 12.73 7.37 21.32
CA THR A 11 11.81 6.46 20.62
C THR A 11 10.35 6.96 20.69
N ASP A 12 9.97 7.63 21.77
CA ASP A 12 8.61 8.18 21.93
C ASP A 12 8.41 9.48 21.14
N GLU A 13 9.44 10.34 21.06
CA GLU A 13 9.43 11.48 20.13
C GLU A 13 9.30 11.02 18.68
N LEU A 14 9.98 9.93 18.28
CA LEU A 14 9.84 9.37 16.94
C LEU A 14 8.41 8.90 16.67
N LYS A 15 7.75 8.24 17.63
CA LYS A 15 6.34 7.83 17.49
C LYS A 15 5.40 9.02 17.32
N THR A 16 5.60 10.10 18.09
CA THR A 16 4.78 11.31 17.94
C THR A 16 5.00 12.00 16.60
N GLN A 17 6.25 12.03 16.10
CA GLN A 17 6.56 12.57 14.78
C GLN A 17 5.95 11.75 13.65
N VAL A 18 5.94 10.42 13.76
CA VAL A 18 5.28 9.54 12.78
C VAL A 18 3.80 9.90 12.66
N LYS A 19 3.10 10.14 13.78
CA LYS A 19 1.67 10.54 13.75
C LYS A 19 1.47 11.85 12.98
N LYS A 20 2.27 12.87 13.27
CA LYS A 20 2.20 14.18 12.60
C LYS A 20 2.45 14.06 11.09
N ILE A 21 3.52 13.35 10.70
CA ILE A 21 3.88 13.16 9.28
C ILE A 21 2.81 12.33 8.56
N TYR A 22 2.20 11.36 9.25
CA TYR A 22 1.13 10.54 8.68
C TYR A 22 -0.13 11.35 8.40
N GLU A 23 -0.56 12.18 9.36
CA GLU A 23 -1.70 13.09 9.18
C GLU A 23 -1.47 14.04 8.00
N GLU A 24 -0.28 14.63 7.91
CA GLU A 24 0.08 15.51 6.79
C GLU A 24 0.07 14.77 5.44
N HIS A 25 0.66 13.58 5.39
CA HIS A 25 0.65 12.74 4.18
C HIS A 25 -0.77 12.32 3.78
N PHE A 26 -1.64 12.02 4.76
CA PHE A 26 -3.05 11.72 4.51
C PHE A 26 -3.79 12.93 3.95
N ASN A 27 -3.61 14.11 4.54
CA ASN A 27 -4.21 15.35 4.07
C ASN A 27 -3.78 15.68 2.64
N LEU A 28 -2.50 15.52 2.30
CA LEU A 28 -2.01 15.73 0.93
C LEU A 28 -2.55 14.69 -0.05
N ARG A 29 -2.73 13.44 0.38
CA ARG A 29 -3.39 12.42 -0.45
C ARG A 29 -4.86 12.75 -0.69
N PHE A 30 -5.57 13.23 0.32
CA PHE A 30 -6.95 13.64 0.20
C PHE A 30 -7.08 14.85 -0.75
N ARG A 31 -6.26 15.88 -0.52
CA ARG A 31 -6.17 17.06 -1.40
C ARG A 31 -5.85 16.70 -2.84
N ARG A 32 -5.02 15.69 -3.10
CA ARG A 32 -4.72 15.22 -4.47
C ARG A 32 -5.96 14.76 -5.24
N VAL A 33 -6.95 14.24 -4.52
CA VAL A 33 -8.17 13.69 -5.13
C VAL A 33 -9.22 14.78 -5.29
N THR A 34 -9.33 15.69 -4.33
CA THR A 34 -10.30 16.79 -4.37
C THR A 34 -9.84 17.94 -5.23
N ASP A 35 -8.55 18.27 -5.19
CA ASP A 35 -7.95 19.48 -5.75
C ASP A 35 -6.61 19.20 -6.45
N VAL A 36 -6.13 20.18 -7.20
CA VAL A 36 -4.75 20.16 -7.71
C VAL A 36 -3.81 20.57 -6.58
N ILE A 37 -2.90 19.68 -6.20
CA ILE A 37 -1.86 19.98 -5.20
C ILE A 37 -0.77 20.85 -5.85
N GLU A 38 -0.35 21.91 -5.16
CA GLU A 38 0.73 22.80 -5.61
C GLU A 38 2.08 22.08 -5.67
N ASN A 39 2.37 21.21 -4.70
CA ASN A 39 3.64 20.47 -4.63
C ASN A 39 3.44 18.95 -4.53
N PRO A 40 3.46 18.22 -5.65
CA PRO A 40 3.36 16.76 -5.64
C PRO A 40 4.63 16.06 -5.12
N GLN A 41 5.78 16.75 -5.01
CA GLN A 41 7.00 16.15 -4.44
C GLN A 41 6.90 15.95 -2.93
N ALA A 42 6.14 16.80 -2.23
CA ALA A 42 5.92 16.69 -0.79
C ALA A 42 5.36 15.30 -0.38
N LEU A 43 4.48 14.71 -1.20
CA LEU A 43 4.00 13.33 -0.98
C LEU A 43 5.12 12.28 -0.98
N ARG A 44 6.12 12.45 -1.84
CA ARG A 44 7.28 11.53 -1.91
C ARG A 44 8.22 11.77 -0.74
N GLU A 45 8.42 13.01 -0.34
CA GLU A 45 9.27 13.41 0.78
C GLU A 45 8.72 12.87 2.11
N LEU A 46 7.44 13.12 2.41
CA LEU A 46 6.79 12.63 3.63
C LEU A 46 6.80 11.10 3.71
N ARG A 47 6.58 10.41 2.58
CA ARG A 47 6.68 8.94 2.53
C ARG A 47 8.09 8.44 2.85
N ARG A 48 9.12 9.09 2.29
CA ARG A 48 10.53 8.76 2.57
C ARG A 48 10.87 9.06 4.02
N GLU A 49 10.33 10.13 4.59
CA GLU A 49 10.55 10.50 5.97
C GLU A 49 9.96 9.48 6.95
N LEU A 50 8.71 9.08 6.72
CA LEU A 50 8.05 8.03 7.48
C LEU A 50 8.84 6.71 7.41
N ALA A 51 9.30 6.33 6.22
CA ALA A 51 10.11 5.13 6.02
C ALA A 51 11.45 5.18 6.79
N ARG A 52 12.14 6.33 6.80
CA ARG A 52 13.40 6.53 7.56
C ARG A 52 13.20 6.38 9.06
N ILE A 53 12.12 6.94 9.61
CA ILE A 53 11.83 6.84 11.04
C ILE A 53 11.55 5.37 11.42
N HIS A 54 10.70 4.68 10.64
CA HIS A 54 10.42 3.26 10.88
C HIS A 54 11.67 2.38 10.77
N THR A 55 12.59 2.68 9.85
CA THR A 55 13.85 1.92 9.76
C THR A 55 14.71 2.10 10.99
N VAL A 56 14.84 3.32 11.53
CA VAL A 56 15.61 3.55 12.76
C VAL A 56 14.98 2.87 13.98
N VAL A 57 13.66 2.94 14.12
CA VAL A 57 12.96 2.22 15.19
C VAL A 57 13.20 0.72 15.07
N ARG A 58 13.05 0.16 13.86
CA ARG A 58 13.30 -1.27 13.62
C ARG A 58 14.75 -1.66 13.86
N GLN A 59 15.72 -0.81 13.49
CA GLN A 59 17.14 -1.04 13.79
C GLN A 59 17.37 -1.18 15.29
N ARG A 60 16.80 -0.29 16.11
CA ARG A 60 16.88 -0.37 17.57
C ARG A 60 16.29 -1.67 18.12
N GLU A 61 15.11 -2.06 17.65
CA GLU A 61 14.47 -3.33 18.04
C GLU A 61 15.33 -4.55 17.68
N MET A 62 15.97 -4.56 16.52
CA MET A 62 16.82 -5.67 16.07
C MET A 62 18.14 -5.72 16.85
N GLU A 63 18.72 -4.56 17.19
CA GLU A 63 19.90 -4.48 18.06
C GLU A 63 19.61 -5.00 19.47
N GLU A 64 18.46 -4.65 20.05
CA GLU A 64 17.98 -5.21 21.32
C GLU A 64 17.80 -6.74 21.24
N ALA A 65 17.23 -7.23 20.14
CA ALA A 65 17.04 -8.67 19.91
C ALA A 65 18.38 -9.42 19.74
N ILE A 66 19.40 -8.81 19.14
CA ILE A 66 20.74 -9.40 18.98
C ILE A 66 21.52 -9.39 20.30
N LYS A 67 21.35 -8.35 21.12
CA LYS A 67 22.03 -8.20 22.42
C LYS A 67 21.48 -9.12 23.52
N ALA A 68 20.28 -9.66 23.33
CA ALA A 68 19.70 -10.67 24.23
C ALA A 68 19.84 -12.09 23.64
N PRO A 69 20.94 -12.82 23.90
CA PRO A 69 20.95 -14.24 23.63
C PRO A 69 20.08 -14.97 24.66
N ALA A 70 19.17 -15.81 24.16
CA ALA A 70 18.40 -16.82 24.90
C ALA A 70 17.19 -16.36 25.74
N LYS A 71 16.04 -16.22 25.06
CA LYS A 71 14.84 -17.03 25.39
C LYS A 71 14.18 -17.49 24.08
N PRO A 72 14.39 -18.74 23.63
CA PRO A 72 13.54 -19.33 22.61
C PRO A 72 12.20 -19.67 23.28
N ALA A 73 11.23 -18.77 23.15
CA ALA A 73 9.82 -19.10 23.36
C ALA A 73 9.07 -18.65 22.11
N VAL A 74 9.24 -19.44 21.06
CA VAL A 74 8.25 -19.51 19.99
C VAL A 74 7.17 -20.45 20.51
N PRO A 75 6.02 -20.00 21.07
CA PRO A 75 4.82 -20.77 20.87
C PRO A 75 4.55 -20.68 19.36
N ALA A 76 4.65 -21.83 18.71
CA ALA A 76 4.29 -22.04 17.33
C ALA A 76 2.97 -21.33 16.98
N PRO A 77 2.77 -20.86 15.75
CA PRO A 77 1.41 -20.60 15.28
C PRO A 77 0.68 -21.94 15.23
N THR A 78 0.04 -22.32 16.33
CA THR A 78 -1.05 -23.29 16.31
C THR A 78 -2.17 -22.64 15.50
N ASN A 79 -2.21 -22.97 14.21
CA ASN A 79 -3.46 -22.99 13.48
C ASN A 79 -4.34 -24.04 14.18
N GLU A 80 -5.18 -23.60 15.11
CA GLU A 80 -6.35 -24.36 15.50
C GLU A 80 -7.40 -24.20 14.38
N PRO A 81 -7.83 -25.30 13.73
CA PRO A 81 -8.96 -25.24 12.82
C PRO A 81 -10.22 -25.00 13.65
N VAL A 82 -10.72 -23.75 13.64
CA VAL A 82 -12.04 -23.45 14.17
C VAL A 82 -13.08 -24.22 13.35
N LYS A 83 -13.65 -25.24 13.99
CA LYS A 83 -14.82 -26.00 13.59
C LYS A 83 -15.87 -25.06 13.00
N ALA A 84 -16.10 -25.20 11.70
CA ALA A 84 -17.33 -24.75 11.06
C ALA A 84 -18.49 -25.56 11.66
N SER A 85 -19.20 -24.94 12.59
CA SER A 85 -20.50 -25.38 13.06
C SER A 85 -21.49 -25.27 11.90
N ALA A 86 -22.01 -26.42 11.53
CA ALA A 86 -23.20 -26.54 10.70
C ALA A 86 -24.38 -25.80 11.37
N LYS A 87 -25.01 -24.90 10.62
CA LYS A 87 -26.46 -24.75 10.68
C LYS A 87 -27.00 -24.32 9.31
N ALA A 88 -27.91 -25.14 8.82
CA ALA A 88 -28.64 -24.97 7.59
C ALA A 88 -29.57 -23.76 7.65
N GLU A 89 -29.64 -22.99 6.57
CA GLU A 89 -30.91 -22.45 6.10
C GLU A 89 -30.86 -22.22 4.59
N ALA A 90 -31.96 -22.61 3.95
CA ALA A 90 -32.13 -22.73 2.52
C ALA A 90 -32.73 -21.46 1.91
N LYS A 91 -32.18 -20.99 0.78
CA LYS A 91 -32.96 -20.53 -0.38
C LYS A 91 -32.06 -20.25 -1.60
N ALA A 92 -32.49 -20.80 -2.73
CA ALA A 92 -31.89 -20.84 -4.07
C ALA A 92 -31.93 -19.47 -4.82
N PRO A 93 -31.53 -19.39 -6.12
CA PRO A 93 -30.29 -19.86 -6.76
C PRO A 93 -29.56 -18.76 -7.55
N VAL A 94 -28.29 -19.02 -7.81
CA VAL A 94 -27.35 -18.26 -8.64
C VAL A 94 -27.75 -18.31 -10.12
N LYS A 95 -27.99 -17.15 -10.74
CA LYS A 95 -27.93 -17.01 -12.21
C LYS A 95 -26.54 -16.54 -12.60
N ALA A 96 -25.70 -17.48 -13.01
CA ALA A 96 -24.48 -17.20 -13.75
C ALA A 96 -24.81 -16.50 -15.08
N PRO A 97 -23.86 -15.73 -15.61
CA PRO A 97 -23.58 -15.92 -17.03
C PRO A 97 -22.14 -16.36 -17.25
N ALA A 98 -22.05 -17.53 -17.87
CA ALA A 98 -20.85 -18.14 -18.37
C ALA A 98 -20.19 -17.32 -19.50
N ARG A 99 -18.92 -17.64 -19.70
CA ARG A 99 -17.92 -17.04 -20.59
C ARG A 99 -18.10 -17.45 -22.08
N ALA A 100 -17.92 -16.46 -22.98
CA ALA A 100 -17.45 -16.50 -24.39
C ALA A 100 -18.37 -17.14 -25.47
N PRO A 101 -18.23 -16.87 -26.80
CA PRO A 101 -17.08 -16.33 -27.54
C PRO A 101 -17.34 -15.29 -28.68
N ALA A 102 -16.21 -14.79 -29.21
CA ALA A 102 -15.94 -14.04 -30.45
C ALA A 102 -16.98 -13.98 -31.60
N LYS A 103 -17.03 -12.84 -32.30
CA LYS A 103 -17.10 -12.73 -33.78
C LYS A 103 -16.81 -11.32 -34.33
N ALA A 104 -16.04 -11.32 -35.44
CA ALA A 104 -15.93 -10.36 -36.57
C ALA A 104 -15.82 -8.85 -36.29
N LYS A 105 -14.66 -8.22 -36.55
CA LYS A 105 -14.21 -7.68 -37.87
C LYS A 105 -15.21 -6.72 -38.51
N GLU A 106 -14.93 -5.42 -38.42
CA GLU A 106 -15.07 -4.50 -39.57
C GLU A 106 -13.94 -3.45 -39.51
N LYS A 107 -12.93 -3.66 -40.35
CA LYS A 107 -12.04 -2.61 -40.82
C LYS A 107 -12.73 -1.95 -42.01
N LYS A 108 -13.24 -0.73 -41.87
CA LYS A 108 -13.55 0.10 -43.04
C LYS A 108 -12.39 1.05 -43.28
N VAL A 109 -11.59 0.66 -44.28
CA VAL A 109 -10.61 1.48 -44.98
C VAL A 109 -11.37 2.51 -45.82
N VAL A 110 -11.12 3.81 -45.64
CA VAL A 110 -11.23 4.78 -46.74
C VAL A 110 -10.09 5.81 -46.62
N ALA A 111 -9.11 5.60 -47.51
CA ALA A 111 -8.31 6.56 -48.26
C ALA A 111 -7.68 7.77 -47.53
N LYS A 112 -6.40 7.59 -47.21
CA LYS A 112 -5.38 8.64 -47.21
C LYS A 112 -5.08 9.00 -48.67
N ALA A 113 -5.66 10.08 -49.18
CA ALA A 113 -5.27 10.66 -50.46
C ALA A 113 -4.18 11.72 -50.21
N ALA A 114 -2.93 11.31 -50.37
CA ALA A 114 -1.82 12.21 -50.59
C ALA A 114 -1.59 12.36 -52.10
N LYS A 115 -1.63 13.60 -52.58
CA LYS A 115 -0.78 14.17 -53.64
C LYS A 115 -0.56 13.35 -54.93
N LYS A 116 -1.19 13.79 -56.04
CA LYS A 116 -0.54 13.87 -57.36
C LYS A 116 -1.34 14.72 -58.36
N ASP A 117 -0.61 15.57 -59.09
CA ASP A 117 -0.88 16.14 -60.41
C ASP A 117 -2.00 17.20 -60.58
N LYS A 118 -1.63 18.49 -60.56
CA LYS A 118 -1.55 19.38 -61.75
C LYS A 118 -1.18 20.81 -61.35
#